data_AF-A0A6N9ZL82-F1
#
_entry.id   AF-A0A6N9ZL82-F1
#
_cell.length_a   1.000
_cell.length_b   1.000
_cell.length_c   1.000
_cell.angle_alpha   90.00
_cell.angle_beta   90.00
_cell.angle_gamma   90.00
#
_symmetry.space_group_name_H-M   'P 1'
#
loop_
_entity.id
_entity.type
_entity.pdbx_description
1 polymer ?
#
loop_
_entity_poly.entity_id
_entity_poly.type
_entity_poly.pdbx_seq_one_letter_code
_entity_poly.pdbx_strand_id
1 'polypeptide(L)'
;MGAWEKIGAWPWAIRLAGLGVLALLLCVVFAALLGAPGDDFNDKTCKEALALSLEDTTVPETATDEVRSKAEATAKLDAAGLLRIAGVAPTTTEFGRHLCAVVAGVITEAKEIEAASAVKALEGSLAVAQSKLDGATDASRQAAEQQVRKVASDLTAARIKAAEGLTPVDLVLFFNGELAPFKVAVKAMHRQQLLRFPLATPDDAKAEGAQFWRELVRGVGWSPTEWGRMPVILGLSRAGMTTTVPEASSAKPFELYVYSPLPVLAGVAALIFLAAAFCLYARGTTLLRDNAMTAGAHRADLAEKLKMALQDQKDAKKKTDEVQTELDKKPEDEALKSAKEAADKAVAATEHAVKKIQAQQKIWSDVTDEAPAGPYSLGRTQMAFWLFLIVAGYLFVALSIGQYQGLITGDVLMLLGISGVTGLAAVQITGDKAAGRASRGFVQDILSTEDGPQMQRLQAVAWTIILGGIFVWIAVRDYRFPTFDVNLLLLMGIAQSLYLGFKFQEGNK
;
A
#
# COMPACT_ATOMS: atom_id res chain seq x y z
N MET A 1 -38.01 16.74 1.45
CA MET A 1 -37.10 17.44 0.52
C MET A 1 -37.05 18.95 0.81
N GLY A 2 -37.00 19.40 2.08
CA GLY A 2 -37.42 20.78 2.42
C GLY A 2 -36.37 21.79 2.93
N ALA A 3 -35.20 21.35 3.42
CA ALA A 3 -34.23 22.28 4.04
C ALA A 3 -32.80 22.19 3.47
N TRP A 4 -32.49 21.09 2.79
CA TRP A 4 -31.15 20.77 2.29
C TRP A 4 -30.78 21.52 1.00
N GLU A 5 -31.75 22.02 0.25
CA GLU A 5 -31.53 22.82 -0.97
C GLU A 5 -31.06 24.25 -0.69
N LYS A 6 -31.36 24.82 0.50
CA LYS A 6 -31.03 26.21 0.82
C LYS A 6 -29.60 26.41 1.32
N ILE A 7 -28.95 25.33 1.78
CA ILE A 7 -27.51 25.34 2.05
C ILE A 7 -26.84 25.11 0.71
N GLY A 8 -26.50 26.19 -0.01
CA GLY A 8 -25.95 26.15 -1.38
C GLY A 8 -24.71 25.28 -1.60
N ALA A 9 -24.17 24.61 -0.57
CA ALA A 9 -23.11 23.61 -0.62
C ALA A 9 -23.58 22.19 -1.02
N TRP A 10 -24.86 21.84 -0.86
CA TRP A 10 -25.35 20.47 -1.14
C TRP A 10 -25.24 20.06 -2.63
N PRO A 11 -25.62 20.91 -3.60
CA PRO A 11 -25.41 20.61 -5.01
C PRO A 11 -23.92 20.44 -5.37
N TRP A 12 -23.03 21.18 -4.70
CA TRP A 12 -21.58 21.05 -4.88
C TRP A 12 -21.04 19.75 -4.28
N ALA A 13 -21.53 19.33 -3.11
CA ALA A 13 -21.14 18.06 -2.50
C ALA A 13 -21.48 16.87 -3.43
N ILE A 14 -22.69 16.86 -4.01
CA ILE A 14 -23.11 15.83 -4.98
C ILE A 14 -22.26 15.89 -6.24
N ARG A 15 -22.01 17.08 -6.80
CA ARG A 15 -21.17 17.26 -7.99
C ARG A 15 -19.73 16.79 -7.77
N LEU A 16 -19.13 17.16 -6.63
CA LEU A 16 -17.78 16.73 -6.26
C LEU A 16 -17.71 15.23 -5.99
N ALA A 17 -18.72 14.65 -5.34
CA ALA A 17 -18.81 13.21 -5.17
C ALA A 17 -18.90 12.50 -6.53
N GLY A 18 -19.74 13.00 -7.45
CA GLY A 18 -19.85 12.48 -8.81
C GLY A 18 -18.54 12.57 -9.59
N LEU A 19 -17.84 13.71 -9.52
CA LEU A 19 -16.50 13.87 -10.11
C LEU A 19 -15.47 12.93 -9.48
N GLY A 20 -15.52 12.74 -8.16
CA GLY A 20 -14.63 11.82 -7.45
C GLY A 20 -14.86 10.36 -7.84
N VAL A 21 -16.11 9.92 -7.92
CA VAL A 21 -16.46 8.57 -8.40
C VAL A 21 -16.07 8.38 -9.87
N LEU A 22 -16.32 9.38 -10.72
CA LEU A 22 -15.90 9.33 -12.12
C LEU A 22 -14.38 9.24 -12.24
N ALA A 23 -13.62 10.04 -11.49
CA ALA A 23 -12.17 9.99 -11.48
C ALA A 23 -11.65 8.64 -10.95
N LEU A 24 -12.31 8.04 -9.97
CA LEU A 24 -11.98 6.70 -9.47
C LEU A 24 -12.24 5.62 -10.52
N LEU A 25 -13.38 5.69 -11.22
CA LEU A 25 -13.69 4.79 -12.33
C LEU A 25 -12.68 4.95 -13.46
N LEU A 26 -12.33 6.19 -13.82
CA LEU A 26 -11.28 6.45 -14.81
C LEU A 26 -9.92 5.92 -14.35
N CYS A 27 -9.58 6.03 -13.07
CA CYS A 27 -8.35 5.45 -12.51
C CYS A 27 -8.31 3.93 -12.73
N VAL A 28 -9.39 3.21 -12.38
CA VAL A 28 -9.46 1.75 -12.54
C VAL A 28 -9.46 1.35 -14.02
N VAL A 29 -10.23 2.07 -14.85
CA VAL A 29 -10.29 1.83 -16.31
C VAL A 29 -8.94 2.10 -16.96
N PHE A 30 -8.26 3.19 -16.59
CA PHE A 30 -6.91 3.48 -17.09
C PHE A 30 -5.89 2.47 -16.57
N ALA A 31 -5.99 2.00 -15.33
CA ALA A 31 -5.13 0.92 -14.84
C ALA A 31 -5.33 -0.37 -15.65
N ALA A 32 -6.58 -0.67 -16.04
CA ALA A 32 -6.90 -1.84 -16.86
C ALA A 32 -6.54 -1.68 -18.35
N LEU A 33 -6.69 -0.48 -18.92
CA LEU A 33 -6.53 -0.21 -20.36
C LEU A 33 -5.18 0.38 -20.76
N LEU A 34 -4.52 1.14 -19.86
CA LEU A 34 -3.22 1.79 -20.08
C LEU A 34 -2.07 1.07 -19.36
N GLY A 35 -2.29 -0.16 -18.87
CA GLY A 35 -1.19 -1.09 -18.64
C GLY A 35 -0.30 -1.12 -19.88
N ALA A 36 1.01 -1.23 -19.70
CA ALA A 36 1.99 -1.11 -20.76
C ALA A 36 1.54 -1.91 -22.00
N PRO A 37 1.55 -1.33 -23.21
CA PRO A 37 1.22 -2.08 -24.40
C PRO A 37 2.26 -3.19 -24.56
N GLY A 38 1.87 -4.43 -24.31
CA GLY A 38 2.73 -5.58 -24.52
C GLY A 38 1.86 -6.78 -24.81
N ASP A 39 1.79 -7.23 -26.04
CA ASP A 39 1.10 -8.50 -26.33
C ASP A 39 1.56 -9.58 -25.34
N ASP A 40 0.65 -10.41 -24.85
CA ASP A 40 1.01 -11.49 -23.94
C ASP A 40 2.03 -12.37 -24.68
N PHE A 41 3.31 -12.20 -24.34
CA PHE A 41 4.42 -12.64 -25.17
C PHE A 41 4.41 -14.17 -25.25
N ASN A 42 3.87 -14.70 -26.34
CA ASN A 42 3.92 -16.12 -26.67
C ASN A 42 5.29 -16.48 -27.24
N ASP A 43 5.57 -17.79 -27.34
CA ASP A 43 6.86 -18.28 -27.83
C ASP A 43 7.24 -17.73 -29.20
N LYS A 44 6.25 -17.44 -30.07
CA LYS A 44 6.48 -16.90 -31.40
C LYS A 44 6.95 -15.44 -31.33
N THR A 45 6.24 -14.61 -30.56
CA THR A 45 6.60 -13.21 -30.34
C THR A 45 7.94 -13.06 -29.60
N CYS A 46 8.26 -13.97 -28.67
CA CYS A 46 9.56 -13.97 -28.00
C CYS A 46 10.70 -14.33 -28.96
N LYS A 47 10.50 -15.32 -29.83
CA LYS A 47 11.49 -15.66 -30.85
C LYS A 47 11.71 -14.50 -31.83
N GLU A 48 10.63 -13.86 -32.28
CA GLU A 48 10.69 -12.71 -33.17
C GLU A 48 11.38 -11.50 -32.52
N ALA A 49 11.03 -11.15 -31.29
CA ALA A 49 11.61 -10.01 -30.56
C ALA A 49 13.08 -10.20 -30.20
N LEU A 50 13.51 -11.44 -29.99
CA LEU A 50 14.91 -11.79 -29.71
C LEU A 50 15.69 -12.14 -30.99
N ALA A 51 15.08 -11.97 -32.18
CA ALA A 51 15.62 -12.37 -33.48
C ALA A 51 16.21 -13.79 -33.47
N LEU A 52 15.60 -14.67 -32.69
CA LEU A 52 16.07 -16.02 -32.42
C LEU A 52 15.63 -16.97 -33.53
N SER A 53 16.53 -17.29 -34.45
CA SER A 53 16.43 -18.52 -35.23
C SER A 53 17.02 -19.67 -34.39
N LEU A 54 16.25 -20.21 -33.45
CA LEU A 54 16.68 -21.35 -32.61
C LEU A 54 16.99 -22.62 -33.43
N GLU A 55 16.57 -22.66 -34.70
CA GLU A 55 16.83 -23.74 -35.64
C GLU A 55 18.06 -23.53 -36.55
N ASP A 56 18.66 -22.34 -36.60
CA ASP A 56 19.76 -22.07 -37.54
C ASP A 56 20.99 -21.48 -36.85
N THR A 57 21.85 -22.37 -36.35
CA THR A 57 23.22 -22.03 -35.93
C THR A 57 24.12 -21.63 -37.10
N THR A 58 23.64 -21.60 -38.34
CA THR A 58 24.46 -21.14 -39.47
C THR A 58 24.43 -19.62 -39.55
N VAL A 59 25.59 -19.01 -39.29
CA VAL A 59 25.82 -17.60 -39.59
C VAL A 59 25.56 -17.43 -41.10
N PRO A 60 24.62 -16.56 -41.52
CA PRO A 60 24.32 -16.40 -42.94
C PRO A 60 25.60 -16.10 -43.72
N GLU A 61 25.76 -16.69 -44.91
CA GLU A 61 26.97 -16.54 -45.74
C GLU A 61 27.32 -15.06 -46.01
N THR A 62 26.31 -14.19 -45.97
CA THR A 62 26.39 -12.73 -46.18
C THR A 62 26.84 -11.93 -44.96
N ALA A 63 27.05 -12.55 -43.80
CA ALA A 63 27.52 -11.86 -42.59
C ALA A 63 28.99 -11.41 -42.71
N THR A 64 29.30 -10.25 -42.16
CA THR A 64 30.68 -9.72 -42.12
C THR A 64 31.60 -10.63 -41.31
N ASP A 65 32.89 -10.66 -41.64
CA ASP A 65 33.90 -11.49 -40.95
C ASP A 65 33.96 -11.19 -39.44
N GLU A 66 33.72 -9.93 -39.06
CA GLU A 66 33.65 -9.52 -37.65
C GLU A 66 32.47 -10.18 -36.92
N VAL A 67 31.27 -10.21 -37.52
CA VAL A 67 30.09 -10.86 -36.95
C VAL A 67 30.29 -12.38 -36.85
N ARG A 68 30.90 -12.99 -37.87
CA ARG A 68 31.21 -14.42 -37.88
C ARG A 68 32.20 -14.80 -36.79
N SER A 69 33.30 -14.05 -36.65
CA SER A 69 34.30 -14.29 -35.60
C SER A 69 33.71 -14.17 -34.18
N LYS A 70 32.80 -13.21 -33.97
CA LYS A 70 32.11 -13.02 -32.70
C LYS A 70 31.13 -14.15 -32.40
N ALA A 71 30.39 -14.62 -33.41
CA ALA A 71 29.48 -15.76 -33.29
C ALA A 71 30.24 -17.06 -32.94
N GLU A 72 31.35 -17.32 -33.61
CA GLU A 72 32.22 -18.48 -33.32
C GLU A 72 32.80 -18.41 -31.90
N ALA A 73 33.23 -17.22 -31.45
CA ALA A 73 33.71 -17.04 -30.09
C ALA A 73 32.60 -17.33 -29.06
N THR A 74 31.37 -16.87 -29.28
CA THR A 74 30.24 -17.18 -28.39
C THR A 74 29.85 -18.66 -28.39
N ALA A 75 29.91 -19.34 -29.55
CA ALA A 75 29.63 -20.77 -29.63
C ALA A 75 30.65 -21.61 -28.83
N LYS A 76 31.92 -21.19 -28.80
CA LYS A 76 32.95 -21.83 -27.96
C LYS A 76 32.66 -21.66 -26.47
N LEU A 77 32.17 -20.49 -26.05
CA LEU A 77 31.77 -20.25 -24.65
C LEU A 77 30.56 -21.13 -24.26
N ASP A 78 29.58 -21.25 -25.17
CA ASP A 78 28.41 -22.10 -24.99
C ASP A 78 28.81 -23.57 -24.83
N ALA A 79 29.65 -24.08 -25.75
CA ALA A 79 30.17 -25.44 -25.71
C ALA A 79 30.99 -25.73 -24.45
N ALA A 80 31.71 -24.72 -23.93
CA ALA A 80 32.43 -24.80 -22.66
C ALA A 80 31.52 -24.81 -21.43
N GLY A 81 30.20 -24.67 -21.58
CA GLY A 81 29.25 -24.66 -20.47
C GLY A 81 29.34 -23.41 -19.60
N LEU A 82 29.76 -22.27 -20.17
CA LEU A 82 29.72 -20.99 -19.48
C LEU A 82 28.31 -20.42 -19.58
N LEU A 83 27.60 -20.37 -18.45
CA LEU A 83 26.23 -19.87 -18.41
C LEU A 83 26.20 -18.42 -18.87
N ARG A 84 25.32 -18.09 -19.82
CA ARG A 84 25.14 -16.70 -20.27
C ARG A 84 23.71 -16.39 -20.67
N ILE A 85 23.36 -15.12 -20.57
CA ILE A 85 22.11 -14.54 -21.05
C ILE A 85 22.39 -13.84 -22.37
N ALA A 86 21.92 -14.39 -23.49
CA ALA A 86 22.16 -13.82 -24.81
C ALA A 86 21.25 -12.62 -25.13
N GLY A 87 20.06 -12.58 -24.54
CA GLY A 87 19.11 -11.49 -24.71
C GLY A 87 17.92 -11.61 -23.78
N VAL A 88 17.26 -10.48 -23.52
CA VAL A 88 16.04 -10.38 -22.70
C VAL A 88 15.03 -9.53 -23.46
N ALA A 89 13.78 -9.98 -23.50
CA ALA A 89 12.67 -9.28 -24.14
C ALA A 89 11.36 -9.46 -23.35
N PRO A 90 10.44 -8.49 -23.38
CA PRO A 90 10.59 -7.16 -24.00
C PRO A 90 11.57 -6.26 -23.22
N THR A 91 12.03 -5.17 -23.85
CA THR A 91 12.88 -4.16 -23.18
C THR A 91 12.11 -3.36 -22.13
N THR A 92 10.79 -3.38 -22.18
CA THR A 92 9.87 -2.72 -21.25
C THR A 92 8.72 -3.66 -20.92
N THR A 93 8.44 -3.89 -19.63
CA THR A 93 7.41 -4.83 -19.16
C THR A 93 6.74 -4.32 -17.87
N GLU A 94 5.70 -5.00 -17.40
CA GLU A 94 4.98 -4.69 -16.15
C GLU A 94 4.63 -5.98 -15.39
N PHE A 95 4.15 -5.83 -14.15
CA PHE A 95 3.66 -6.97 -13.38
C PHE A 95 2.43 -7.63 -14.04
N GLY A 96 2.38 -8.96 -13.96
CA GLY A 96 1.33 -9.78 -14.57
C GLY A 96 1.62 -10.21 -16.01
N ARG A 97 2.74 -9.77 -16.61
CA ARG A 97 3.16 -10.18 -17.96
C ARG A 97 4.33 -11.17 -17.96
N HIS A 98 4.65 -11.71 -19.13
CA HIS A 98 5.76 -12.66 -19.30
C HIS A 98 7.06 -11.95 -19.70
N LEU A 99 8.17 -12.41 -19.12
CA LEU A 99 9.53 -12.07 -19.55
C LEU A 99 10.16 -13.26 -20.26
N CYS A 100 10.86 -12.97 -21.35
CA CYS A 100 11.58 -13.94 -22.15
C CYS A 100 13.08 -13.69 -22.07
N ALA A 101 13.85 -14.75 -21.88
CA ALA A 101 15.31 -14.70 -21.83
C ALA A 101 15.91 -15.82 -22.68
N VAL A 102 16.95 -15.50 -23.44
CA VAL A 102 17.75 -16.50 -24.17
C VAL A 102 18.90 -16.91 -23.28
N VAL A 103 19.01 -18.20 -23.00
CA VAL A 103 20.06 -18.75 -22.15
C VAL A 103 20.86 -19.78 -22.92
N ALA A 104 22.18 -19.79 -22.71
CA ALA A 104 23.10 -20.75 -23.31
C ALA A 104 24.15 -21.20 -22.30
N GLY A 105 24.84 -22.30 -22.61
CA GLY A 105 25.91 -22.84 -21.75
C GLY A 105 25.41 -23.45 -20.44
N VAL A 106 24.18 -23.98 -20.40
CA VAL A 106 23.62 -24.59 -19.18
C VAL A 106 24.48 -25.78 -18.74
N ILE A 107 24.88 -26.61 -19.71
CA ILE A 107 25.87 -27.68 -19.55
C ILE A 107 26.94 -27.56 -20.64
N THR A 108 28.05 -28.26 -20.47
CA THR A 108 29.10 -28.39 -21.49
C THR A 108 28.63 -29.28 -22.64
N GLU A 109 29.09 -29.00 -23.86
CA GLU A 109 28.90 -29.87 -25.03
C GLU A 109 29.38 -31.30 -24.76
N ALA A 110 30.52 -31.46 -24.07
CA ALA A 110 31.05 -32.77 -23.69
C ALA A 110 30.05 -33.63 -22.89
N LYS A 111 29.35 -33.05 -21.91
CA LYS A 111 28.30 -33.73 -21.13
C LYS A 111 27.06 -34.06 -21.97
N GLU A 112 26.70 -33.19 -22.90
CA GLU A 112 25.59 -33.45 -23.84
C GLU A 112 25.93 -34.59 -24.81
N ILE A 113 27.15 -34.58 -25.35
CA ILE A 113 27.68 -35.66 -26.21
C ILE A 113 27.82 -36.95 -25.41
N GLU A 114 28.32 -36.93 -24.18
CA GLU A 114 28.46 -38.11 -23.32
C GLU A 114 27.10 -38.82 -23.16
N ALA A 115 26.05 -38.06 -22.86
CA ALA A 115 24.69 -38.58 -22.76
C ALA A 115 24.18 -39.19 -24.08
N ALA A 116 24.53 -38.60 -25.23
CA ALA A 116 24.17 -39.11 -26.55
C ALA A 116 25.04 -40.29 -27.02
N SER A 117 26.29 -40.37 -26.56
CA SER A 117 27.31 -41.34 -27.02
C SER A 117 27.07 -42.76 -26.50
N ALA A 118 26.39 -42.90 -25.36
CA ALA A 118 26.07 -44.19 -24.77
C ALA A 118 25.23 -45.08 -25.72
N VAL A 119 24.29 -44.49 -26.47
CA VAL A 119 23.48 -45.20 -27.47
C VAL A 119 24.34 -45.64 -28.65
N LYS A 120 25.18 -44.73 -29.18
CA LYS A 120 26.04 -45.01 -30.34
C LYS A 120 27.09 -46.10 -30.05
N ALA A 121 27.63 -46.14 -28.83
CA ALA A 121 28.55 -47.19 -28.39
C ALA A 121 27.89 -48.58 -28.32
N LEU A 122 26.63 -48.64 -27.86
CA LEU A 122 25.84 -49.87 -27.83
C LEU A 122 25.40 -50.32 -29.23
N GLU A 123 25.12 -49.40 -30.16
CA GLU A 123 24.87 -49.73 -31.58
C GLU A 123 26.09 -50.36 -32.25
N GLY A 124 27.29 -49.81 -32.01
CA GLY A 124 28.54 -50.43 -32.47
C GLY A 124 28.78 -51.81 -31.85
N SER A 125 28.47 -51.96 -30.55
CA SER A 125 28.58 -53.24 -29.85
C SER A 125 27.59 -54.28 -30.37
N LEU A 126 26.39 -53.86 -30.78
CA LEU A 126 25.38 -54.72 -31.39
C LEU A 126 25.84 -55.21 -32.76
N ALA A 127 26.41 -54.34 -33.60
CA ALA A 127 26.97 -54.71 -34.90
C ALA A 127 28.11 -55.74 -34.76
N VAL A 128 28.99 -55.57 -33.76
CA VAL A 128 30.05 -56.55 -33.46
C VAL A 128 29.46 -57.88 -32.96
N ALA A 129 28.44 -57.85 -32.11
CA ALA A 129 27.78 -59.05 -31.61
C ALA A 129 27.05 -59.83 -32.72
N GLN A 130 26.41 -59.12 -33.66
CA GLN A 130 25.78 -59.71 -34.84
C GLN A 130 26.82 -60.35 -35.77
N SER A 131 27.92 -59.67 -36.07
CA SER A 131 29.01 -60.24 -36.87
C SER A 131 29.61 -61.51 -36.24
N LYS A 132 29.73 -61.58 -34.90
CA LYS A 132 30.15 -62.80 -34.19
C LYS A 132 29.12 -63.93 -34.27
N LEU A 133 27.83 -63.59 -34.28
CA LEU A 133 26.75 -64.56 -34.46
C LEU A 133 26.74 -65.13 -35.89
N ASP A 134 26.97 -64.30 -36.90
CA ASP A 134 27.03 -64.70 -38.31
C ASP A 134 28.21 -65.65 -38.59
N GLY A 135 29.32 -65.50 -37.87
CA GLY A 135 30.50 -66.38 -37.95
C GLY A 135 30.52 -67.55 -36.96
N ALA A 136 29.47 -67.75 -36.16
CA ALA A 136 29.47 -68.75 -35.09
C ALA A 136 29.22 -70.18 -35.60
N THR A 137 29.97 -71.14 -35.05
CA THR A 137 29.73 -72.58 -35.23
C THR A 137 28.58 -73.06 -34.32
N ASP A 138 27.98 -74.23 -34.60
CA ASP A 138 26.84 -74.75 -33.83
C ASP A 138 27.11 -74.86 -32.32
N ALA A 139 28.36 -75.15 -31.92
CA ALA A 139 28.76 -75.23 -30.51
C ALA A 139 28.87 -73.85 -29.81
N SER A 140 29.07 -72.76 -30.56
CA SER A 140 29.24 -71.40 -30.03
C SER A 140 28.03 -70.49 -30.28
N ARG A 141 27.08 -70.94 -31.11
CA ARG A 141 25.91 -70.19 -31.55
C ARG A 141 25.01 -69.73 -30.40
N GLN A 142 24.73 -70.61 -29.44
CA GLN A 142 23.89 -70.26 -28.27
C GLN A 142 24.49 -69.13 -27.43
N ALA A 143 25.82 -69.14 -27.23
CA ALA A 143 26.50 -68.08 -26.49
C ALA A 143 26.51 -66.74 -27.26
N ALA A 144 26.67 -66.80 -28.59
CA ALA A 144 26.60 -65.62 -29.46
C ALA A 144 25.18 -65.01 -29.48
N GLU A 145 24.12 -65.83 -29.55
CA GLU A 145 22.73 -65.38 -29.47
C GLU A 145 22.42 -64.71 -28.13
N GLN A 146 22.90 -65.28 -27.03
CA GLN A 146 22.73 -64.70 -25.70
C GLN A 146 23.41 -63.32 -25.58
N GLN A 147 24.59 -63.16 -26.20
CA GLN A 147 25.30 -61.89 -26.25
C GLN A 147 24.54 -60.84 -27.07
N VAL A 148 23.98 -61.21 -28.24
CA VAL A 148 23.15 -60.31 -29.06
C VAL A 148 21.89 -59.88 -28.29
N ARG A 149 21.20 -60.80 -27.62
CA ARG A 149 20.01 -60.48 -26.81
C ARG A 149 20.34 -59.52 -25.66
N LYS A 150 21.47 -59.73 -24.98
CA LYS A 150 21.94 -58.86 -23.90
C LYS A 150 22.22 -57.45 -24.42
N VAL A 151 23.02 -57.32 -25.48
CA VAL A 151 23.37 -56.01 -26.05
C VAL A 151 22.14 -55.31 -26.64
N ALA A 152 21.19 -56.03 -27.24
CA ALA A 152 19.94 -55.47 -27.73
C ALA A 152 19.03 -54.94 -26.60
N SER A 153 18.97 -55.66 -25.47
CA SER A 153 18.27 -55.22 -24.25
C SER A 153 18.92 -53.95 -23.68
N ASP A 154 20.24 -53.95 -23.54
CA ASP A 154 21.00 -52.81 -23.03
C ASP A 154 20.85 -51.59 -23.96
N LEU A 155 20.87 -51.79 -25.28
CA LEU A 155 20.61 -50.74 -26.27
C LEU A 155 19.19 -50.17 -26.16
N THR A 156 18.19 -51.03 -25.92
CA THR A 156 16.79 -50.58 -25.74
C THR A 156 16.66 -49.74 -24.48
N ALA A 157 17.25 -50.19 -23.36
CA ALA A 157 17.28 -49.42 -22.12
C ALA A 157 18.03 -48.09 -22.27
N ALA A 158 19.14 -48.05 -23.01
CA ALA A 158 19.88 -46.83 -23.30
C ALA A 158 19.09 -45.86 -24.19
N ARG A 159 18.35 -46.37 -25.19
CA ARG A 159 17.46 -45.55 -26.03
C ARG A 159 16.29 -44.97 -25.24
N ILE A 160 15.72 -45.72 -24.30
CA ILE A 160 14.69 -45.22 -23.39
C ILE A 160 15.25 -44.08 -22.54
N LYS A 161 16.42 -44.26 -21.91
CA LYS A 161 17.09 -43.18 -21.16
C LYS A 161 17.48 -41.97 -22.02
N ALA A 162 17.92 -42.19 -23.25
CA ALA A 162 18.23 -41.10 -24.17
C ALA A 162 16.98 -40.35 -24.63
N ALA A 163 15.85 -41.05 -24.77
CA ALA A 163 14.54 -40.45 -25.07
C ALA A 163 13.96 -39.68 -23.87
N GLU A 164 14.26 -40.09 -22.63
CA GLU A 164 13.95 -39.33 -21.41
C GLU A 164 14.75 -38.01 -21.33
N GLY A 165 15.89 -37.93 -22.02
CA GLY A 165 16.75 -36.75 -22.06
C GLY A 165 17.58 -36.57 -20.79
N LEU A 166 18.47 -35.58 -20.79
CA LEU A 166 19.18 -35.18 -19.57
C LEU A 166 18.21 -34.54 -18.58
N THR A 167 18.35 -34.87 -17.29
CA THR A 167 17.57 -34.27 -16.21
C THR A 167 17.64 -32.75 -16.30
N PRO A 168 16.50 -32.03 -16.27
CA PRO A 168 16.50 -30.58 -16.27
C PRO A 168 17.41 -30.00 -15.19
N VAL A 169 18.08 -28.90 -15.50
CA VAL A 169 18.90 -28.17 -14.55
C VAL A 169 18.05 -27.07 -13.93
N ASP A 170 18.01 -26.99 -12.61
CA ASP A 170 17.35 -25.87 -11.93
C ASP A 170 18.25 -24.64 -11.97
N LEU A 171 17.72 -23.54 -12.49
CA LEU A 171 18.33 -22.21 -12.39
C LEU A 171 17.60 -21.37 -11.35
N VAL A 172 18.36 -20.60 -10.58
CA VAL A 172 17.85 -19.52 -9.74
C VAL A 172 18.03 -18.19 -10.48
N LEU A 173 17.06 -17.30 -10.30
CA LEU A 173 17.05 -15.98 -10.93
C LEU A 173 17.52 -14.93 -9.94
N PHE A 174 18.16 -13.89 -10.46
CA PHE A 174 18.49 -12.68 -9.71
C PHE A 174 17.88 -11.49 -10.43
N PHE A 175 17.36 -10.52 -9.69
CA PHE A 175 16.92 -9.24 -10.23
C PHE A 175 17.66 -8.13 -9.50
N ASN A 176 18.45 -7.34 -10.22
CA ASN A 176 19.33 -6.32 -9.63
C ASN A 176 20.27 -6.86 -8.52
N GLY A 177 20.66 -8.13 -8.62
CA GLY A 177 21.51 -8.80 -7.62
C GLY A 177 20.77 -9.43 -6.45
N GLU A 178 19.46 -9.23 -6.32
CA GLU A 178 18.62 -9.89 -5.31
C GLU A 178 18.14 -11.25 -5.81
N LEU A 179 18.25 -12.28 -4.97
CA LEU A 179 17.88 -13.66 -5.30
C LEU A 179 16.35 -13.80 -5.33
N ALA A 180 15.81 -14.24 -6.47
CA ALA A 180 14.40 -14.54 -6.61
C ALA A 180 14.02 -15.80 -5.80
N PRO A 181 12.83 -15.84 -5.18
CA PRO A 181 12.39 -16.95 -4.32
C PRO A 181 11.88 -18.17 -5.10
N PHE A 182 12.12 -18.23 -6.41
CA PHE A 182 11.65 -19.29 -7.29
C PHE A 182 12.77 -19.79 -8.22
N LYS A 183 12.61 -21.03 -8.66
CA LYS A 183 13.54 -21.72 -9.57
C LYS A 183 12.86 -21.98 -10.90
N VAL A 184 13.66 -22.03 -11.97
CA VAL A 184 13.19 -22.40 -13.31
C VAL A 184 13.99 -23.62 -13.77
N ALA A 185 13.28 -24.72 -14.03
CA ALA A 185 13.86 -25.92 -14.61
C ALA A 185 14.10 -25.69 -16.11
N VAL A 186 15.35 -25.85 -16.56
CA VAL A 186 15.75 -25.65 -17.96
C VAL A 186 16.28 -26.93 -18.57
N LYS A 187 16.19 -27.06 -19.89
CA LYS A 187 16.75 -28.23 -20.58
C LYS A 187 18.27 -28.22 -20.41
N ALA A 188 18.82 -29.37 -20.08
CA ALA A 188 20.26 -29.55 -19.96
C ALA A 188 20.89 -29.64 -21.37
N MET A 189 21.15 -28.49 -21.97
CA MET A 189 21.81 -28.35 -23.27
C MET A 189 22.78 -27.17 -23.29
N HIS A 190 23.84 -27.28 -24.10
CA HIS A 190 24.82 -26.19 -24.27
C HIS A 190 24.29 -25.08 -25.19
N ARG A 191 23.44 -25.43 -26.17
CA ARG A 191 22.89 -24.51 -27.16
C ARG A 191 21.93 -23.48 -26.55
N GLN A 192 21.67 -22.43 -27.32
CA GLN A 192 20.69 -21.40 -26.96
C GLN A 192 19.29 -22.01 -26.82
N GLN A 193 18.62 -21.66 -25.73
CA GLN A 193 17.23 -22.01 -25.48
C GLN A 193 16.47 -20.78 -24.98
N LEU A 194 15.18 -20.72 -25.32
CA LEU A 194 14.28 -19.69 -24.84
C LEU A 194 13.69 -20.10 -23.50
N LEU A 195 13.83 -19.24 -22.50
CA LEU A 195 13.13 -19.32 -21.22
C LEU A 195 12.03 -18.28 -21.18
N ARG A 196 10.88 -18.68 -20.65
CA ARG A 196 9.74 -17.80 -20.40
C ARG A 196 9.33 -17.95 -18.95
N PHE A 197 9.19 -16.84 -18.24
CA PHE A 197 8.68 -16.85 -16.88
C PHE A 197 7.78 -15.64 -16.63
N PRO A 198 6.71 -15.80 -15.84
CA PRO A 198 5.80 -14.71 -15.51
C PRO A 198 6.45 -13.77 -14.49
N LEU A 199 6.35 -12.46 -14.71
CA LEU A 199 6.64 -11.42 -13.73
C LEU A 199 5.38 -11.16 -12.91
N ALA A 200 4.98 -12.14 -12.10
CA ALA A 200 3.81 -12.02 -11.25
C ALA A 200 4.21 -11.98 -9.78
N THR A 201 3.68 -11.00 -9.06
CA THR A 201 3.70 -11.01 -7.61
C THR A 201 2.58 -11.92 -7.10
N PRO A 202 2.75 -12.57 -5.94
CA PRO A 202 1.61 -13.15 -5.23
C PRO A 202 0.54 -12.09 -4.97
N ASP A 203 -0.72 -12.49 -4.99
CA ASP A 203 -1.87 -11.63 -4.64
C ASP A 203 -1.99 -11.39 -3.13
N ASP A 204 -1.53 -12.35 -2.32
CA ASP A 204 -1.36 -12.22 -0.87
C ASP A 204 -0.02 -11.57 -0.50
N ALA A 205 -0.11 -10.42 0.16
CA ALA A 205 1.01 -9.64 0.70
C ALA A 205 1.87 -10.41 1.73
N LYS A 206 1.37 -11.52 2.27
CA LYS A 206 2.04 -12.41 3.23
C LYS A 206 2.55 -13.71 2.62
N ALA A 207 2.25 -13.98 1.34
CA ALA A 207 2.75 -15.17 0.67
C ALA A 207 4.29 -15.16 0.56
N GLU A 208 4.86 -16.37 0.44
CA GLU A 208 6.28 -16.53 0.17
C GLU A 208 6.68 -15.77 -1.11
N GLY A 209 7.77 -15.00 -1.03
CA GLY A 209 8.24 -14.18 -2.14
C GLY A 209 7.53 -12.83 -2.35
N ALA A 210 6.44 -12.53 -1.65
CA ALA A 210 5.79 -11.22 -1.72
C ALA A 210 6.70 -10.08 -1.23
N GLN A 211 7.55 -10.35 -0.23
CA GLN A 211 8.54 -9.40 0.29
C GLN A 211 9.61 -9.07 -0.74
N PHE A 212 10.15 -10.08 -1.42
CA PHE A 212 11.14 -9.92 -2.49
C PHE A 212 10.68 -8.90 -3.54
N TRP A 213 9.45 -9.01 -4.02
CA TRP A 213 8.93 -8.08 -5.03
C TRP A 213 8.81 -6.64 -4.52
N ARG A 214 8.42 -6.44 -3.26
CA ARG A 214 8.36 -5.11 -2.64
C ARG A 214 9.74 -4.49 -2.45
N GLU A 215 10.72 -5.30 -2.07
CA GLU A 215 12.11 -4.88 -1.94
C GLU A 215 12.73 -4.55 -3.29
N LEU A 216 12.43 -5.36 -4.32
CA LEU A 216 12.86 -5.10 -5.68
C LEU A 216 12.38 -3.72 -6.14
N VAL A 217 11.09 -3.40 -6.01
CA VAL A 217 10.53 -2.11 -6.44
C VAL A 217 10.71 -0.98 -5.42
N ARG A 218 11.46 -1.21 -4.35
CA ARG A 218 11.66 -0.21 -3.32
C ARG A 218 12.47 0.94 -3.89
N GLY A 219 11.92 2.16 -3.78
CA GLY A 219 12.61 3.36 -4.23
C GLY A 219 12.52 3.64 -5.72
N VAL A 220 11.53 3.08 -6.43
CA VAL A 220 11.10 3.55 -7.77
C VAL A 220 11.16 5.08 -7.84
N GLY A 221 11.79 5.58 -8.89
CA GLY A 221 12.07 7.00 -9.07
C GLY A 221 10.81 7.85 -9.07
N TRP A 222 10.89 9.02 -8.43
CA TRP A 222 9.84 10.05 -8.45
C TRP A 222 10.24 11.25 -9.32
N SER A 223 11.36 11.12 -10.05
CA SER A 223 11.77 12.12 -11.03
C SER A 223 10.78 12.10 -12.21
N PRO A 224 10.49 13.24 -12.85
CA PRO A 224 9.56 13.30 -13.98
C PRO A 224 9.90 12.35 -15.14
N THR A 225 11.17 11.95 -15.26
CA THR A 225 11.68 11.08 -16.33
C THR A 225 11.65 9.58 -15.99
N GLU A 226 11.63 9.22 -14.70
CA GLU A 226 11.67 7.82 -14.23
C GLU A 226 10.41 7.43 -13.46
N TRP A 227 9.37 8.27 -13.53
CA TRP A 227 8.20 8.13 -12.69
C TRP A 227 7.45 6.81 -12.94
N GLY A 228 7.47 5.92 -11.94
CA GLY A 228 6.81 4.62 -12.00
C GLY A 228 7.60 3.53 -12.75
N ARG A 229 8.85 3.80 -13.14
CA ARG A 229 9.72 2.88 -13.87
C ARG A 229 10.95 2.49 -13.07
N MET A 230 11.45 1.29 -13.29
CA MET A 230 12.67 0.80 -12.67
C MET A 230 13.49 -0.04 -13.67
N PRO A 231 14.77 0.29 -13.89
CA PRO A 231 15.65 -0.59 -14.65
C PRO A 231 15.99 -1.84 -13.84
N VAL A 232 15.87 -3.00 -14.48
CA VAL A 232 16.13 -4.30 -13.87
C VAL A 232 17.12 -5.11 -14.70
N ILE A 233 18.19 -5.57 -14.06
CA ILE A 233 19.17 -6.50 -14.62
C ILE A 233 18.77 -7.91 -14.22
N LEU A 234 18.63 -8.78 -15.22
CA LEU A 234 18.35 -10.20 -15.01
C LEU A 234 19.68 -10.94 -14.78
N GLY A 235 19.77 -11.68 -13.69
CA GLY A 235 20.86 -12.61 -13.42
C GLY A 235 20.40 -14.05 -13.33
N LEU A 236 21.30 -14.99 -13.59
CA LEU A 236 21.06 -16.43 -13.49
C LEU A 236 22.23 -17.13 -12.79
N SER A 237 21.91 -18.17 -12.03
CA SER A 237 22.89 -19.12 -11.49
C SER A 237 22.30 -20.51 -11.44
N ARG A 238 23.14 -21.55 -11.51
CA ARG A 238 22.66 -22.93 -11.27
C ARG A 238 22.33 -23.12 -9.79
N ALA A 239 21.27 -23.86 -9.51
CA ALA A 239 20.84 -24.14 -8.14
C ALA A 239 21.94 -24.90 -7.37
N GLY A 240 22.19 -24.50 -6.11
CA GLY A 240 23.22 -25.08 -5.25
C GLY A 240 24.51 -24.25 -5.13
N MET A 241 24.68 -23.19 -5.94
CA MET A 241 25.71 -22.18 -5.69
C MET A 241 25.23 -21.22 -4.60
N THR A 242 25.99 -21.05 -3.51
CA THR A 242 25.68 -20.16 -2.38
C THR A 242 26.22 -18.73 -2.59
N THR A 243 26.27 -18.25 -3.83
CA THR A 243 26.86 -16.96 -4.15
C THR A 243 25.82 -15.84 -4.12
N THR A 244 26.21 -14.68 -3.60
CA THR A 244 25.42 -13.45 -3.64
C THR A 244 25.46 -12.75 -5.00
N VAL A 245 26.30 -13.25 -5.91
CA VAL A 245 26.49 -12.71 -7.26
C VAL A 245 26.00 -13.76 -8.26
N PRO A 246 25.19 -13.36 -9.27
CA PRO A 246 24.75 -14.27 -10.32
C PRO A 246 25.94 -14.72 -11.20
N GLU A 247 25.91 -15.97 -11.65
CA GLU A 247 26.90 -16.53 -12.58
C GLU A 247 26.87 -15.82 -13.95
N ALA A 248 25.67 -15.44 -14.39
CA ALA A 248 25.43 -14.71 -15.64
C ALA A 248 24.50 -13.52 -15.39
N SER A 249 24.74 -12.39 -16.06
CA SER A 249 23.86 -11.21 -16.02
C SER A 249 23.56 -10.69 -17.42
N SER A 250 22.38 -10.10 -17.61
CA SER A 250 21.98 -9.48 -18.87
C SER A 250 22.84 -8.25 -19.14
N ALA A 251 23.30 -8.09 -20.39
CA ALA A 251 24.15 -6.96 -20.76
C ALA A 251 23.45 -5.60 -20.70
N LYS A 252 22.12 -5.59 -20.89
CA LYS A 252 21.28 -4.40 -20.79
C LYS A 252 20.17 -4.65 -19.75
N PRO A 253 19.79 -3.63 -18.97
CA PRO A 253 18.60 -3.70 -18.16
C PRO A 253 17.34 -3.67 -19.04
N PHE A 254 16.27 -4.27 -18.56
CA PHE A 254 14.92 -4.03 -19.06
C PHE A 254 14.20 -3.09 -18.10
N GLU A 255 13.26 -2.30 -18.61
CA GLU A 255 12.47 -1.36 -17.81
C GLU A 255 11.21 -2.04 -17.28
N LEU A 256 11.06 -2.08 -15.96
CA LEU A 256 9.85 -2.55 -15.28
C LEU A 256 8.97 -1.36 -14.92
N TYR A 257 7.76 -1.33 -15.46
CA TYR A 257 6.70 -0.41 -15.05
C TYR A 257 6.02 -0.97 -13.81
N VAL A 258 6.22 -0.29 -12.68
CA VAL A 258 5.60 -0.64 -11.39
C VAL A 258 4.24 0.01 -11.25
N TYR A 259 4.07 1.21 -11.79
CA TYR A 259 2.76 1.85 -11.91
C TYR A 259 2.78 2.88 -13.05
N SER A 260 1.62 3.09 -13.65
CA SER A 260 1.46 4.18 -14.62
C SER A 260 1.13 5.49 -13.89
N PRO A 261 1.78 6.61 -14.24
CA PRO A 261 1.50 7.92 -13.63
C PRO A 261 0.05 8.38 -13.77
N LEU A 262 -0.62 8.03 -14.87
CA LEU A 262 -1.98 8.49 -15.18
C LEU A 262 -3.02 7.94 -14.21
N PRO A 263 -3.12 6.61 -13.96
CA PRO A 263 -3.95 6.05 -12.90
C PRO A 263 -3.65 6.66 -11.52
N VAL A 264 -2.38 6.84 -11.17
CA VAL A 264 -2.00 7.41 -9.86
C VAL A 264 -2.52 8.84 -9.72
N LEU A 265 -2.33 9.70 -10.73
CA LEU A 265 -2.86 11.06 -10.74
C LEU A 265 -4.39 11.09 -10.69
N ALA A 266 -5.05 10.22 -11.45
CA ALA A 266 -6.51 10.08 -11.43
C ALA A 266 -7.01 9.63 -10.05
N GLY A 267 -6.33 8.69 -9.40
CA GLY A 267 -6.61 8.25 -8.04
C GLY A 267 -6.42 9.35 -7.00
N VAL A 268 -5.34 10.15 -7.09
CA VAL A 268 -5.12 11.31 -6.22
C VAL A 268 -6.21 12.35 -6.40
N ALA A 269 -6.59 12.66 -7.65
CA ALA A 269 -7.69 13.57 -7.94
C ALA A 269 -9.02 13.05 -7.37
N ALA A 270 -9.31 11.75 -7.52
CA ALA A 270 -10.48 11.11 -6.95
C ALA A 270 -10.52 11.25 -5.41
N LEU A 271 -9.38 11.01 -4.75
CA LEU A 271 -9.26 11.17 -3.30
C LEU A 271 -9.56 12.60 -2.85
N ILE A 272 -9.01 13.60 -3.56
CA ILE A 272 -9.24 15.02 -3.26
C ILE A 272 -10.73 15.37 -3.42
N PHE A 273 -11.36 14.96 -4.52
CA PHE A 273 -12.77 15.26 -4.77
C PHE A 273 -13.70 14.56 -3.78
N LEU A 274 -13.45 13.29 -3.46
CA LEU A 274 -14.23 12.54 -2.48
C LEU A 274 -14.06 13.10 -1.06
N ALA A 275 -12.84 13.45 -0.67
CA ALA A 275 -12.58 14.08 0.62
C ALA A 275 -13.25 15.46 0.73
N ALA A 276 -13.18 16.27 -0.32
CA ALA A 276 -13.86 17.57 -0.38
C ALA A 276 -15.39 17.42 -0.31
N ALA A 277 -15.97 16.48 -1.07
CA ALA A 277 -17.39 16.17 -1.02
C ALA A 277 -17.82 15.70 0.37
N PHE A 278 -17.03 14.82 0.99
CA PHE A 278 -17.26 14.35 2.36
C PHE A 278 -17.20 15.50 3.36
N CYS A 279 -16.22 16.41 3.26
CA CYS A 279 -16.13 17.57 4.15
C CYS A 279 -17.35 18.50 4.02
N LEU A 280 -17.83 18.75 2.81
CA LEU A 280 -19.05 19.53 2.58
C LEU A 280 -20.29 18.84 3.16
N TYR A 281 -20.41 17.53 2.94
CA TYR A 281 -21.49 16.71 3.49
C TYR A 281 -21.46 16.70 5.03
N ALA A 282 -20.28 16.46 5.62
CA ALA A 282 -20.07 16.43 7.06
C ALA A 282 -20.32 17.79 7.71
N ARG A 283 -20.04 18.90 7.01
CA ARG A 283 -20.35 20.25 7.51
C ARG A 283 -21.85 20.48 7.66
N GLY A 284 -22.65 19.97 6.72
CA GLY A 284 -24.10 20.08 6.71
C GLY A 284 -24.84 19.06 7.57
N THR A 285 -24.13 18.09 8.18
CA THR A 285 -24.75 16.99 8.93
C THR A 285 -24.18 16.87 10.35
N THR A 286 -24.77 15.98 11.15
CA THR A 286 -24.30 15.62 12.49
C THR A 286 -23.26 14.49 12.47
N LEU A 287 -22.84 14.03 11.29
CA LEU A 287 -21.97 12.85 11.12
C LEU A 287 -20.69 12.98 11.96
N LEU A 288 -19.98 14.10 11.83
CA LEU A 288 -18.74 14.37 12.56
C LEU A 288 -18.95 15.15 13.86
N ARG A 289 -20.19 15.30 14.34
CA ARG A 289 -20.51 16.11 15.53
C ARG A 289 -20.89 15.25 16.73
N ASP A 290 -20.47 15.66 17.93
CA ASP A 290 -20.70 14.88 19.15
C ASP A 290 -22.18 14.82 19.56
N ASN A 291 -22.99 15.80 19.16
CA ASN A 291 -24.43 15.85 19.45
C ASN A 291 -25.25 16.24 18.19
N ALA A 292 -26.57 16.03 18.29
CA ALA A 292 -27.52 16.38 17.25
C ALA A 292 -28.17 17.76 17.43
N MET A 293 -27.55 18.66 18.21
CA MET A 293 -28.10 19.99 18.47
C MET A 293 -28.27 20.76 17.16
N THR A 294 -29.44 21.34 16.96
CA THR A 294 -29.75 22.23 15.84
C THR A 294 -29.61 23.69 16.24
N ALA A 295 -29.46 24.59 15.26
CA ALA A 295 -29.35 26.02 15.51
C ALA A 295 -30.60 26.57 16.22
N GLY A 296 -31.79 26.08 15.88
CA GLY A 296 -33.03 26.46 16.55
C GLY A 296 -33.05 26.07 18.03
N ALA A 297 -32.64 24.83 18.34
CA ALA A 297 -32.50 24.36 19.72
C ALA A 297 -31.45 25.18 20.49
N HIS A 298 -30.33 25.53 19.85
CA HIS A 298 -29.31 26.38 20.46
C HIS A 298 -29.80 27.80 20.72
N ARG A 299 -30.57 28.40 19.80
CA ARG A 299 -31.16 29.73 20.00
C ARG A 299 -32.15 29.75 21.16
N ALA A 300 -32.95 28.70 21.32
CA ALA A 300 -33.86 28.55 22.46
C ALA A 300 -33.07 28.46 23.79
N ASP A 301 -32.02 27.64 23.83
CA ASP A 301 -31.11 27.51 24.99
C ASP A 301 -30.42 28.84 25.33
N LEU A 302 -29.92 29.58 24.34
CA LEU A 302 -29.35 30.92 24.54
C LEU A 302 -30.36 31.92 25.09
N ALA A 303 -31.61 31.88 24.62
CA ALA A 303 -32.66 32.76 25.11
C ALA A 303 -33.02 32.48 26.58
N GLU A 304 -33.02 31.20 26.98
CA GLU A 304 -33.22 30.80 28.37
C GLU A 304 -32.04 31.22 29.26
N LYS A 305 -30.80 30.94 28.84
CA LYS A 305 -29.58 31.36 29.53
C LYS A 305 -29.48 32.87 29.68
N LEU A 306 -29.90 33.64 28.66
CA LEU A 306 -29.93 35.09 28.73
C LEU A 306 -30.92 35.59 29.78
N LYS A 307 -32.11 34.97 29.89
CA LYS A 307 -33.09 35.32 30.92
C LYS A 307 -32.55 35.08 32.32
N MET A 308 -31.91 33.92 32.55
CA MET A 308 -31.28 33.59 33.83
C MET A 308 -30.15 34.58 34.17
N ALA A 309 -29.24 34.84 33.22
CA ALA A 309 -28.13 35.76 33.43
C ALA A 309 -28.57 37.21 33.69
N LEU A 310 -29.64 37.66 33.02
CA LEU A 310 -30.24 38.98 33.30
C LEU A 310 -30.88 39.04 34.69
N GLN A 311 -31.44 37.94 35.18
CA GLN A 311 -31.97 37.85 36.54
C GLN A 311 -30.83 37.90 37.57
N ASP A 312 -29.77 37.12 37.37
CA ASP A 312 -28.57 37.14 38.22
C ASP A 312 -27.92 38.52 38.27
N GLN A 313 -27.86 39.21 37.12
CA GLN A 313 -27.35 40.59 37.04
C GLN A 313 -28.21 41.56 37.88
N LYS A 314 -29.54 41.42 37.85
CA LYS A 314 -30.45 42.25 38.65
C LYS A 314 -30.25 41.98 40.14
N ASP A 315 -30.16 40.72 40.54
CA ASP A 315 -29.99 40.33 41.93
C ASP A 315 -28.62 40.76 42.47
N ALA A 316 -27.56 40.71 41.65
CA ALA A 316 -26.24 41.23 41.98
C ALA A 316 -26.23 42.76 42.15
N LYS A 317 -26.91 43.49 41.26
CA LYS A 317 -27.07 44.96 41.38
C LYS A 317 -27.83 45.32 42.65
N LYS A 318 -28.94 44.63 42.94
CA LYS A 318 -29.71 44.84 44.18
C LYS A 318 -28.86 44.63 45.44
N LYS A 319 -28.07 43.55 45.51
CA LYS A 319 -27.15 43.32 46.64
C LYS A 319 -26.09 44.41 46.76
N THR A 320 -25.60 44.90 45.63
CA THR A 320 -24.62 46.00 45.61
C THR A 320 -25.21 47.29 46.16
N ASP A 321 -26.46 47.60 45.81
CA ASP A 321 -27.20 48.77 46.31
C ASP A 321 -27.52 48.64 47.82
N GLU A 322 -27.87 47.44 48.28
CA GLU A 322 -28.08 47.14 49.72
C GLU A 322 -26.78 47.35 50.52
N VAL A 323 -25.65 46.83 50.04
CA VAL A 323 -24.34 47.01 50.69
C VAL A 323 -23.91 48.49 50.66
N GLN A 324 -24.16 49.21 49.56
CA GLN A 324 -23.89 50.64 49.48
C GLN A 324 -24.72 51.42 50.50
N THR A 325 -26.02 51.11 50.63
CA THR A 325 -26.92 51.77 51.58
C THR A 325 -26.46 51.59 53.02
N GLU A 326 -25.94 50.41 53.38
CA GLU A 326 -25.37 50.18 54.71
C GLU A 326 -24.00 50.84 54.90
N LEU A 327 -23.17 50.89 53.85
CA LEU A 327 -21.89 51.59 53.86
C LEU A 327 -22.08 53.11 54.03
N ASP A 328 -23.11 53.70 53.42
CA ASP A 328 -23.48 55.11 53.57
C ASP A 328 -23.85 55.44 55.02
N LYS A 329 -24.43 54.49 55.76
CA LYS A 329 -24.72 54.64 57.20
C LYS A 329 -23.47 54.48 58.07
N LYS A 330 -22.44 53.77 57.59
CA LYS A 330 -21.22 53.43 58.34
C LYS A 330 -19.96 53.54 57.45
N PRO A 331 -19.52 54.77 57.12
CA PRO A 331 -18.48 55.00 56.11
C PRO A 331 -17.08 54.54 56.52
N GLU A 332 -16.83 54.36 57.82
CA GLU A 332 -15.53 53.89 58.35
C GLU A 332 -15.44 52.36 58.47
N ASP A 333 -16.50 51.62 58.16
CA ASP A 333 -16.52 50.16 58.29
C ASP A 333 -15.76 49.49 57.13
N GLU A 334 -14.52 49.07 57.40
CA GLU A 334 -13.64 48.39 56.45
C GLU A 334 -14.22 47.06 55.93
N ALA A 335 -15.05 46.37 56.73
CA ALA A 335 -15.69 45.14 56.27
C ALA A 335 -16.74 45.43 55.20
N LEU A 336 -17.54 46.50 55.35
CA LEU A 336 -18.49 46.93 54.32
C LEU A 336 -17.82 47.46 53.05
N LYS A 337 -16.69 48.15 53.16
CA LYS A 337 -15.89 48.56 51.98
C LYS A 337 -15.43 47.34 51.18
N SER A 338 -14.87 46.33 51.86
CA SER A 338 -14.45 45.08 51.20
C SER A 338 -15.62 44.30 50.59
N ALA A 339 -16.78 44.30 51.25
CA ALA A 339 -18.00 43.68 50.74
C ALA A 339 -18.54 44.40 49.50
N LYS A 340 -18.45 45.74 49.45
CA LYS A 340 -18.85 46.55 48.28
C LYS A 340 -17.96 46.26 47.08
N GLU A 341 -16.65 46.22 47.27
CA GLU A 341 -15.72 45.86 46.19
C GLU A 341 -15.96 44.44 45.66
N ALA A 342 -16.27 43.49 46.54
CA ALA A 342 -16.63 42.12 46.13
C ALA A 342 -17.96 42.09 45.35
N ALA A 343 -18.96 42.87 45.78
CA ALA A 343 -20.24 42.99 45.09
C ALA A 343 -20.10 43.64 43.70
N ASP A 344 -19.27 44.69 43.57
CA ASP A 344 -18.97 45.32 42.29
C ASP A 344 -18.27 44.38 41.31
N LYS A 345 -17.32 43.58 41.81
CA LYS A 345 -16.67 42.52 41.02
C LYS A 345 -17.69 41.47 40.55
N ALA A 346 -18.65 41.11 41.40
CA ALA A 346 -19.72 40.19 41.04
C ALA A 346 -20.65 40.78 39.96
N VAL A 347 -21.03 42.06 40.06
CA VAL A 347 -21.79 42.76 39.02
C VAL A 347 -21.02 42.79 37.69
N ALA A 348 -19.73 43.13 37.72
CA ALA A 348 -18.89 43.12 36.52
C ALA A 348 -18.79 41.73 35.87
N ALA A 349 -18.71 40.66 36.68
CA ALA A 349 -18.71 39.28 36.19
C ALA A 349 -20.04 38.89 35.52
N THR A 350 -21.18 39.25 36.12
CA THR A 350 -22.51 39.00 35.51
C THR A 350 -22.72 39.81 34.23
N GLU A 351 -22.25 41.06 34.17
CA GLU A 351 -22.27 41.88 32.95
C GLU A 351 -21.47 41.27 31.82
N HIS A 352 -20.29 40.74 32.12
CA HIS A 352 -19.47 40.03 31.15
C HIS A 352 -20.17 38.75 30.65
N ALA A 353 -20.83 38.00 31.54
CA ALA A 353 -21.60 36.82 31.16
C ALA A 353 -22.77 37.15 30.22
N VAL A 354 -23.56 38.19 30.54
CA VAL A 354 -24.66 38.67 29.67
C VAL A 354 -24.14 39.09 28.30
N LYS A 355 -23.06 39.89 28.24
CA LYS A 355 -22.44 40.30 26.97
C LYS A 355 -21.99 39.10 26.13
N LYS A 356 -21.41 38.07 26.77
CA LYS A 356 -20.97 36.85 26.09
C LYS A 356 -22.14 36.08 25.47
N ILE A 357 -23.26 35.93 26.18
CA ILE A 357 -24.46 35.26 25.67
C ILE A 357 -25.08 36.06 24.51
N GLN A 358 -25.17 37.38 24.63
CA GLN A 358 -25.66 38.26 23.56
C GLN A 358 -24.78 38.19 22.30
N ALA A 359 -23.45 38.14 22.47
CA ALA A 359 -22.53 37.95 21.36
C ALA A 359 -22.76 36.62 20.63
N GLN A 360 -23.00 35.53 21.38
CA GLN A 360 -23.37 34.24 20.78
C GLN A 360 -24.71 34.29 20.07
N GLN A 361 -25.71 34.95 20.66
CA GLN A 361 -27.03 35.11 20.04
C GLN A 361 -26.93 35.84 18.68
N LYS A 362 -26.05 36.84 18.58
CA LYS A 362 -25.76 37.55 17.32
C LYS A 362 -25.09 36.66 16.27
N ILE A 363 -24.21 35.75 16.68
CA ILE A 363 -23.55 34.82 15.73
C ILE A 363 -24.55 33.87 15.08
N TRP A 364 -25.56 33.43 15.86
CA TRP A 364 -26.53 32.43 15.42
C TRP A 364 -27.85 33.04 14.92
N SER A 365 -28.00 34.38 14.88
CA SER A 365 -29.28 35.03 14.52
C SER A 365 -29.74 34.66 13.11
N ASP A 366 -28.80 34.57 12.18
CA ASP A 366 -29.08 34.45 10.74
C ASP A 366 -28.98 33.00 10.24
N VAL A 367 -28.72 32.05 11.15
CA VAL A 367 -28.59 30.63 10.84
C VAL A 367 -29.96 29.96 10.82
N THR A 368 -30.22 29.12 9.82
CA THR A 368 -31.48 28.36 9.69
C THR A 368 -31.65 27.38 10.85
N ASP A 369 -32.87 27.21 11.35
CA ASP A 369 -33.16 26.40 12.54
C ASP A 369 -32.66 24.95 12.46
N GLU A 370 -32.74 24.32 11.28
CA GLU A 370 -32.34 22.93 11.08
C GLU A 370 -30.82 22.74 10.94
N ALA A 371 -30.03 23.81 10.86
CA ALA A 371 -28.60 23.69 10.68
C ALA A 371 -27.96 23.01 11.91
N PRO A 372 -27.01 22.08 11.70
CA PRO A 372 -26.33 21.42 12.81
C PRO A 372 -25.46 22.43 13.56
N ALA A 373 -25.66 22.49 14.87
CA ALA A 373 -24.98 23.39 15.78
C ALA A 373 -23.98 22.67 16.69
N GLY A 374 -24.07 21.35 16.90
CA GLY A 374 -23.16 20.60 17.79
C GLY A 374 -21.66 20.72 17.49
N PRO A 375 -20.75 20.56 18.48
CA PRO A 375 -19.31 20.64 18.25
C PRO A 375 -18.79 19.46 17.44
N TYR A 376 -17.68 19.68 16.72
CA TYR A 376 -16.98 18.60 16.01
C TYR A 376 -16.30 17.63 16.96
N SER A 377 -16.42 16.35 16.63
CA SER A 377 -15.84 15.23 17.37
C SER A 377 -14.44 14.92 16.87
N LEU A 378 -13.46 14.91 17.79
CA LEU A 378 -12.08 14.50 17.47
C LEU A 378 -12.06 13.05 16.96
N GLY A 379 -12.66 12.12 17.70
CA GLY A 379 -12.63 10.68 17.35
C GLY A 379 -13.28 10.38 16.01
N ARG A 380 -14.45 10.96 15.71
CA ARG A 380 -15.10 10.74 14.40
C ARG A 380 -14.31 11.37 13.25
N THR A 381 -13.65 12.50 13.49
CA THR A 381 -12.78 13.13 12.49
C THR A 381 -11.53 12.28 12.23
N GLN A 382 -10.93 11.70 13.28
CA GLN A 382 -9.81 10.77 13.15
C GLN A 382 -10.21 9.49 12.39
N MET A 383 -11.40 8.92 12.68
CA MET A 383 -11.92 7.78 11.93
C MET A 383 -12.07 8.09 10.43
N ALA A 384 -12.64 9.25 10.09
CA ALA A 384 -12.77 9.67 8.70
C ALA A 384 -11.41 9.85 8.03
N PHE A 385 -10.44 10.48 8.71
CA PHE A 385 -9.08 10.64 8.21
C PHE A 385 -8.43 9.29 7.89
N TRP A 386 -8.47 8.34 8.83
CA TRP A 386 -7.89 7.01 8.63
C TRP A 386 -8.61 6.20 7.55
N LEU A 387 -9.94 6.32 7.44
CA LEU A 387 -10.70 5.69 6.36
C LEU A 387 -10.16 6.11 4.98
N PHE A 388 -9.99 7.41 4.74
CA PHE A 388 -9.47 7.91 3.47
C PHE A 388 -8.04 7.44 3.19
N LEU A 389 -7.16 7.47 4.19
CA LEU A 389 -5.78 6.99 4.02
C LEU A 389 -5.71 5.48 3.74
N ILE A 390 -6.49 4.67 4.46
CA ILE A 390 -6.52 3.22 4.29
C ILE A 390 -7.05 2.86 2.90
N VAL A 391 -8.15 3.47 2.46
CA VAL A 391 -8.72 3.23 1.13
C VAL A 391 -7.74 3.66 0.04
N ALA A 392 -7.13 4.84 0.16
CA ALA A 392 -6.16 5.33 -0.81
C ALA A 392 -4.92 4.44 -0.88
N GLY A 393 -4.36 4.05 0.27
CA GLY A 393 -3.19 3.17 0.34
C GLY A 393 -3.49 1.77 -0.18
N TYR A 394 -4.68 1.23 0.12
CA TYR A 394 -5.10 -0.09 -0.36
C TYR A 394 -5.19 -0.12 -1.89
N LEU A 395 -5.89 0.86 -2.47
CA LEU A 395 -6.02 0.99 -3.92
C LEU A 395 -4.66 1.22 -4.59
N PHE A 396 -3.81 2.05 -4.00
CA PHE A 396 -2.48 2.33 -4.55
C PHE A 396 -1.62 1.05 -4.65
N VAL A 397 -1.52 0.27 -3.57
CA VAL A 397 -0.70 -0.96 -3.58
C VAL A 397 -1.33 -2.02 -4.48
N ALA A 398 -2.65 -2.23 -4.40
CA ALA A 398 -3.36 -3.22 -5.19
C ALA A 398 -3.25 -2.96 -6.69
N LEU A 399 -3.32 -1.69 -7.12
CA LEU A 399 -3.22 -1.32 -8.54
C LEU A 399 -1.77 -1.24 -9.05
N SER A 400 -0.79 -0.99 -8.18
CA SER A 400 0.62 -0.90 -8.59
C SER A 400 1.25 -2.29 -8.72
N ILE A 401 1.22 -3.07 -7.64
CA ILE A 401 1.93 -4.35 -7.57
C ILE A 401 0.98 -5.55 -7.48
N GLY A 402 -0.33 -5.40 -7.64
CA GLY A 402 -1.27 -6.53 -7.64
C GLY A 402 -1.47 -7.25 -6.29
N GLN A 403 -0.89 -6.76 -5.20
CA GLN A 403 -1.07 -7.32 -3.85
C GLN A 403 -2.31 -6.73 -3.18
N TYR A 404 -3.38 -7.52 -3.05
CA TYR A 404 -4.66 -7.06 -2.48
C TYR A 404 -5.17 -7.93 -1.32
N GLN A 405 -4.66 -9.16 -1.16
CA GLN A 405 -4.93 -10.02 -0.02
C GLN A 405 -3.87 -9.81 1.07
N GLY A 406 -4.23 -9.98 2.34
CA GLY A 406 -3.29 -9.90 3.46
C GLY A 406 -2.63 -8.53 3.71
N LEU A 407 -2.96 -7.49 2.93
CA LEU A 407 -2.33 -6.17 2.98
C LEU A 407 -2.74 -5.35 4.22
N ILE A 408 -4.01 -5.42 4.61
CA ILE A 408 -4.51 -4.74 5.82
C ILE A 408 -4.02 -5.53 7.04
N THR A 409 -3.10 -4.92 7.79
CA THR A 409 -2.52 -5.51 9.00
C THR A 409 -3.44 -5.35 10.21
N GLY A 410 -3.27 -6.22 11.21
CA GLY A 410 -3.96 -6.11 12.49
C GLY A 410 -3.71 -4.76 13.19
N ASP A 411 -2.53 -4.17 13.01
CA ASP A 411 -2.13 -2.89 13.62
C ASP A 411 -2.92 -1.71 13.04
N VAL A 412 -3.21 -1.73 11.73
CA VAL A 412 -4.02 -0.70 11.07
C VAL A 412 -5.49 -0.80 11.50
N LEU A 413 -5.99 -2.03 11.70
CA LEU A 413 -7.31 -2.26 12.31
C LEU A 413 -7.32 -1.81 13.79
N MET A 414 -6.24 -2.04 14.53
CA MET A 414 -6.08 -1.59 15.91
C MET A 414 -6.05 -0.06 15.99
N LEU A 415 -5.38 0.64 15.06
CA LEU A 415 -5.41 2.10 14.96
C LEU A 415 -6.82 2.66 14.71
N LEU A 416 -7.59 2.00 13.83
CA LEU A 416 -8.99 2.35 13.60
C LEU A 416 -9.84 2.09 14.86
N GLY A 417 -9.57 0.98 15.55
CA GLY A 417 -10.23 0.59 16.80
C GLY A 417 -9.95 1.52 17.98
N ILE A 418 -8.68 1.89 18.20
CA ILE A 418 -8.28 2.84 19.25
C ILE A 418 -8.96 4.18 19.00
N SER A 419 -8.91 4.71 17.78
CA SER A 419 -9.59 5.97 17.42
C SER A 419 -11.10 5.95 17.72
N GLY A 420 -11.73 4.77 17.64
CA GLY A 420 -13.13 4.57 18.01
C GLY A 420 -13.42 4.41 19.50
N VAL A 421 -12.62 3.64 20.21
CA VAL A 421 -12.77 3.41 21.65
C VAL A 421 -12.51 4.70 22.43
N THR A 422 -11.49 5.47 22.06
CA THR A 422 -11.19 6.75 22.72
C THR A 422 -12.25 7.81 22.40
N GLY A 423 -12.85 7.76 21.21
CA GLY A 423 -13.97 8.62 20.83
C GLY A 423 -15.23 8.37 21.66
N LEU A 424 -15.58 7.10 21.91
CA LEU A 424 -16.75 6.72 22.70
C LEU A 424 -16.58 7.00 24.20
N ALA A 425 -15.38 6.77 24.75
CA ALA A 425 -15.07 7.06 26.15
C ALA A 425 -15.13 8.57 26.47
N ALA A 426 -14.73 9.43 25.54
CA ALA A 426 -14.86 10.87 25.69
C ALA A 426 -16.33 11.33 25.72
N VAL A 427 -17.19 10.70 24.92
CA VAL A 427 -18.63 11.02 24.85
C VAL A 427 -19.35 10.64 26.15
N GLN A 428 -19.05 9.48 26.74
CA GLN A 428 -19.70 9.01 27.98
C GLN A 428 -19.39 9.88 29.20
N ILE A 429 -18.21 10.49 29.29
CA ILE A 429 -17.83 11.36 30.41
C ILE A 429 -18.43 12.76 30.25
N THR A 430 -18.66 13.21 29.01
CA THR A 430 -19.32 14.49 28.73
C THR A 430 -20.83 14.39 28.58
N GLY A 431 -21.43 13.22 28.83
CA GLY A 431 -22.84 12.89 28.52
C GLY A 431 -23.86 13.96 28.94
N ASP A 432 -23.63 14.63 30.07
CA ASP A 432 -24.52 15.69 30.57
C ASP A 432 -24.07 17.13 30.22
N LYS A 433 -22.78 17.37 29.92
CA LYS A 433 -22.25 18.72 29.59
C LYS A 433 -22.12 18.98 28.09
N ALA A 434 -21.92 17.96 27.27
CA ALA A 434 -21.78 18.06 25.82
C ALA A 434 -23.13 18.06 25.08
N ALA A 435 -24.21 17.53 25.68
CA ALA A 435 -25.53 17.48 25.05
C ALA A 435 -26.14 18.87 24.76
N GLY A 436 -25.65 19.92 25.44
CA GLY A 436 -26.17 21.30 25.36
C GLY A 436 -25.28 22.31 24.62
N ARG A 437 -24.23 21.86 23.92
CA ARG A 437 -23.20 22.79 23.42
C ARG A 437 -23.27 23.00 21.91
N ALA A 438 -23.11 24.26 21.48
CA ALA A 438 -22.83 24.63 20.10
C ALA A 438 -21.34 24.72 19.76
N SER A 439 -21.04 24.50 18.48
CA SER A 439 -19.73 24.58 17.85
C SER A 439 -19.16 25.98 17.95
N ARG A 440 -17.86 26.07 18.25
CA ARG A 440 -17.08 27.33 18.19
C ARG A 440 -16.21 27.42 16.94
N GLY A 441 -16.45 26.54 15.97
CA GLY A 441 -15.62 26.35 14.79
C GLY A 441 -14.76 25.09 14.88
N PHE A 442 -14.42 24.55 13.71
CA PHE A 442 -13.77 23.24 13.59
C PHE A 442 -12.48 23.13 14.43
N VAL A 443 -11.51 24.03 14.25
CA VAL A 443 -10.22 23.97 14.96
C VAL A 443 -10.42 24.06 16.48
N GLN A 444 -11.32 24.94 16.94
CA GLN A 444 -11.57 25.12 18.36
C GLN A 444 -12.29 23.92 18.98
N ASP A 445 -13.21 23.28 18.27
CA ASP A 445 -13.90 22.08 18.76
C ASP A 445 -12.97 20.85 18.80
N ILE A 446 -12.05 20.74 17.82
CA ILE A 446 -11.08 19.64 17.77
C ILE A 446 -10.04 19.79 18.88
N LEU A 447 -9.50 20.99 19.13
CA LEU A 447 -8.40 21.23 20.07
C LEU A 447 -8.84 21.58 21.49
N SER A 448 -10.08 22.05 21.71
CA SER A 448 -10.51 22.65 22.98
C SER A 448 -11.83 22.07 23.51
N THR A 449 -11.94 22.03 24.83
CA THR A 449 -13.22 21.78 25.54
C THR A 449 -13.80 23.08 26.10
N GLU A 450 -14.84 23.01 26.94
CA GLU A 450 -15.46 24.16 27.61
C GLU A 450 -14.45 25.10 28.27
N ASP A 451 -13.47 24.53 28.98
CA ASP A 451 -12.48 25.27 29.77
C ASP A 451 -11.25 25.76 28.97
N GLY A 452 -11.19 25.52 27.65
CA GLY A 452 -10.05 25.92 26.80
C GLY A 452 -9.33 24.76 26.10
N PRO A 453 -8.17 25.04 25.46
CA PRO A 453 -7.36 24.03 24.77
C PRO A 453 -6.88 22.93 25.73
N GLN A 454 -7.05 21.68 25.34
CA GLN A 454 -6.58 20.54 26.14
C GLN A 454 -5.32 19.95 25.52
N MET A 455 -4.27 19.80 26.33
CA MET A 455 -2.99 19.24 25.88
C MET A 455 -3.15 17.84 25.26
N GLN A 456 -3.99 17.00 25.85
CA GLN A 456 -4.27 15.66 25.35
C GLN A 456 -4.85 15.66 23.92
N ARG A 457 -5.76 16.59 23.60
CA ARG A 457 -6.38 16.68 22.27
C ARG A 457 -5.37 17.15 21.23
N LEU A 458 -4.52 18.13 21.60
CA LEU A 458 -3.42 18.58 20.76
C LEU A 458 -2.44 17.43 20.47
N GLN A 459 -2.07 16.65 21.50
CA GLN A 459 -1.22 15.48 21.34
C GLN A 459 -1.86 14.46 20.39
N ALA A 460 -3.14 14.14 20.56
CA ALA A 460 -3.86 13.20 19.69
C ALA A 460 -3.88 13.64 18.22
N VAL A 461 -4.13 14.93 17.95
CA VAL A 461 -4.09 15.50 16.59
C VAL A 461 -2.67 15.43 16.01
N ALA A 462 -1.66 15.85 16.76
CA ALA A 462 -0.27 15.83 16.32
C ALA A 462 0.18 14.41 15.92
N TRP A 463 -0.11 13.41 16.76
CA TRP A 463 0.21 12.02 16.48
C TRP A 463 -0.58 11.46 15.29
N THR A 464 -1.84 11.86 15.11
CA THR A 464 -2.61 11.45 13.92
C THR A 464 -1.94 11.93 12.64
N ILE A 465 -1.46 13.17 12.61
CA ILE A 465 -0.77 13.75 11.45
C ILE A 465 0.58 13.06 11.21
N ILE A 466 1.38 12.86 12.27
CA ILE A 466 2.69 12.18 12.19
C ILE A 466 2.53 10.76 11.65
N LEU A 467 1.64 9.97 12.25
CA LEU A 467 1.40 8.59 11.84
C LEU A 467 0.77 8.51 10.44
N GLY A 468 -0.11 9.44 10.09
CA GLY A 468 -0.67 9.55 8.75
C GLY A 468 0.40 9.85 7.69
N GLY A 469 1.35 10.75 7.99
CA GLY A 469 2.49 11.04 7.13
C GLY A 469 3.42 9.83 6.95
N ILE A 470 3.74 9.12 8.05
CA ILE A 470 4.53 7.88 8.01
C ILE A 470 3.79 6.80 7.19
N PHE A 471 2.48 6.68 7.36
CA PHE A 471 1.66 5.75 6.59
C PHE A 471 1.78 6.02 5.10
N VAL A 472 1.59 7.27 4.67
CA VAL A 472 1.72 7.64 3.24
C VAL A 472 3.14 7.39 2.75
N TRP A 473 4.16 7.76 3.53
CA TRP A 473 5.55 7.52 3.16
C TRP A 473 5.84 6.05 2.91
N ILE A 474 5.47 5.17 3.85
CA ILE A 474 5.72 3.72 3.75
C ILE A 474 4.85 3.09 2.65
N ALA A 475 3.57 3.48 2.55
CA ALA A 475 2.68 2.95 1.53
C ALA A 475 3.18 3.24 0.10
N VAL A 476 3.73 4.43 -0.14
CA VAL A 476 4.20 4.80 -1.48
C VAL A 476 5.67 4.43 -1.74
N ARG A 477 6.52 4.33 -0.72
CA ARG A 477 7.94 3.93 -0.90
C ARG A 477 8.20 2.44 -0.81
N ASP A 478 7.50 1.75 0.09
CA ASP A 478 7.73 0.33 0.41
C ASP A 478 6.57 -0.58 -0.04
N TYR A 479 5.51 -0.03 -0.66
CA TYR A 479 4.33 -0.76 -1.15
C TYR A 479 3.71 -1.70 -0.11
N ARG A 480 3.72 -1.29 1.15
CA ARG A 480 3.16 -2.05 2.28
C ARG A 480 2.48 -1.13 3.26
N PHE A 481 1.62 -1.70 4.08
CA PHE A 481 1.05 -0.96 5.20
C PHE A 481 2.06 -0.93 6.35
N PRO A 482 2.21 0.21 7.05
CA PRO A 482 3.09 0.30 8.20
C PRO A 482 2.67 -0.69 9.29
N THR A 483 3.66 -1.38 9.84
CA THR A 483 3.54 -2.10 11.11
C THR A 483 3.96 -1.14 12.21
N PHE A 484 3.04 -0.79 13.09
CA PHE A 484 3.34 0.10 14.21
C PHE A 484 3.63 -0.72 15.45
N ASP A 485 4.60 -0.26 16.26
CA ASP A 485 4.93 -0.93 17.51
C ASP A 485 3.71 -0.94 18.45
N VAL A 486 3.35 -2.13 18.95
CA VAL A 486 2.19 -2.30 19.83
C VAL A 486 2.36 -1.50 21.12
N ASN A 487 3.58 -1.38 21.66
CA ASN A 487 3.85 -0.55 22.84
C ASN A 487 3.71 0.94 22.53
N LEU A 488 4.06 1.38 21.32
CA LEU A 488 3.81 2.77 20.88
C LEU A 488 2.30 3.06 20.80
N LEU A 489 1.53 2.15 20.21
CA LEU A 489 0.07 2.25 20.09
C LEU A 489 -0.60 2.17 21.47
N LEU A 490 -0.14 1.27 22.32
CA LEU A 490 -0.63 1.09 23.68
C LEU A 490 -0.27 2.29 24.56
N LEU A 491 0.95 2.82 24.48
CA LEU A 491 1.36 4.03 25.19
C LEU A 491 0.48 5.22 24.80
N MET A 492 0.16 5.36 23.52
CA MET A 492 -0.78 6.39 23.04
C MET A 492 -2.19 6.18 23.59
N GLY A 493 -2.72 4.95 23.52
CA GLY A 493 -4.05 4.60 24.02
C GLY A 493 -4.18 4.76 25.54
N ILE A 494 -3.14 4.36 26.29
CA ILE A 494 -3.03 4.49 27.74
C ILE A 494 -2.84 5.95 28.15
N ALA A 495 -1.97 6.72 27.47
CA ALA A 495 -1.79 8.15 27.77
C ALA A 495 -3.09 8.93 27.52
N GLN A 496 -3.88 8.55 26.52
CA GLN A 496 -5.18 9.15 26.26
C GLN A 496 -6.27 8.66 27.23
N SER A 497 -6.24 7.42 27.71
CA SER A 497 -7.26 6.90 28.63
C SER A 497 -6.99 7.21 30.11
N LEU A 498 -5.72 7.20 30.56
CA LEU A 498 -5.33 7.55 31.93
C LEU A 498 -5.67 9.00 32.26
N TYR A 499 -5.44 9.93 31.32
CA TYR A 499 -5.82 11.33 31.50
C TYR A 499 -7.33 11.49 31.72
N LEU A 500 -8.14 10.70 31.00
CA LEU A 500 -9.60 10.67 31.19
C LEU A 500 -9.98 10.09 32.57
N GLY A 501 -9.25 9.09 33.04
CA GLY A 501 -9.42 8.50 34.37
C GLY A 501 -9.11 9.47 35.52
N PHE A 502 -8.03 10.25 35.41
CA PHE A 502 -7.70 11.27 36.42
C PHE A 502 -8.74 12.41 36.46
N LYS A 503 -9.23 12.85 35.29
CA LYS A 503 -10.29 13.88 35.23
C LYS A 503 -11.62 13.40 35.83
N PHE A 504 -11.93 12.10 35.70
CA PHE A 504 -13.11 11.50 36.33
C PHE A 504 -13.03 11.53 37.87
N GLN A 505 -11.84 11.40 38.45
CA GLN A 505 -11.65 11.52 39.90
C GLN A 505 -11.70 12.96 40.40
N GLU A 506 -11.32 13.95 39.58
CA GLU A 506 -11.42 15.37 39.93
C GLU A 506 -12.84 15.91 39.88
N GLY A 507 -13.70 15.43 38.96
CA GLY A 507 -15.10 15.83 38.88
C GLY A 507 -16.02 15.20 39.94
N ASN A 508 -15.51 14.25 40.72
CA ASN A 508 -16.23 13.52 41.76
C ASN A 508 -15.73 13.88 43.19
N LYS A 509 -14.96 14.97 43.29
CA LYS A 509 -14.64 15.70 44.53
C LYS A 509 -15.36 17.03 44.51
#